data_AF-A0A7C2AWP0-F1
#
_entry.id   AF-A0A7C2AWP0-F1
#
_cell.length_a   1.000
_cell.length_b   1.000
_cell.length_c   1.000
_cell.angle_alpha   90.00
_cell.angle_beta   90.00
_cell.angle_gamma   90.00
#
_symmetry.space_group_name_H-M   'P 1'
#
loop_
_entity.id
_entity.type
_entity.pdbx_description
1 polymer ?
#
loop_
_entity_poly.entity_id
_entity_poly.type
_entity_poly.pdbx_seq_one_letter_code
_entity_poly.pdbx_strand_id
1 'polypeptide(L)'
;AKAEYKKNPSAITLARSNAFKVLSASAHGYIGFFGARYYSRESSASILAFVRKFNQDIIEKVEKNKFKVIFGDTDSVAFTMNGKTKKQIIKFLEKLNNELPGVMELELEGFFKRGLWVTTRSGLTGAKKKYALIDEKGKIKIRGFETVRRDWCPLARKLQNKVIRNILNDGNEKKALEYVKEIIKKLKQREIPKEDLIIKTQLKKPISEYRLISPHIVAAKKMHEKKIPISQGNLIKYYIAETREKKKLVRDKVKLPDEKGEYNIKYYLGHQILPAVENIFQVFNVDIKEIIDGKKQNKLNKWF
;
A
#
# COMPACT_ATOMS: atom_id res chain seq x y z
N ALA A 1 -21.95 -18.94 8.81
CA ALA A 1 -21.13 -17.84 9.34
C ALA A 1 -21.40 -16.46 8.70
N LYS A 2 -21.21 -16.25 7.38
CA LYS A 2 -21.46 -14.92 6.76
C LYS A 2 -22.94 -14.49 6.82
N ALA A 3 -23.86 -15.41 6.52
CA ALA A 3 -25.30 -15.17 6.63
C ALA A 3 -25.74 -14.91 8.08
N GLU A 4 -25.13 -15.61 9.04
CA GLU A 4 -25.35 -15.44 10.47
C GLU A 4 -24.91 -14.04 10.95
N TYR A 5 -23.72 -13.59 10.54
CA TYR A 5 -23.24 -12.22 10.84
C TYR A 5 -24.17 -11.15 10.23
N LYS A 6 -24.67 -11.35 9.01
CA LYS A 6 -25.64 -10.43 8.39
C LYS A 6 -26.94 -10.35 9.19
N LYS A 7 -27.39 -11.46 9.79
CA LYS A 7 -28.62 -11.52 10.60
C LYS A 7 -28.42 -10.96 12.02
N ASN A 8 -27.27 -11.20 12.64
CA ASN A 8 -26.98 -10.76 14.01
C ASN A 8 -25.53 -10.21 14.11
N PRO A 9 -25.31 -8.92 13.82
CA PRO A 9 -23.99 -8.31 13.86
C PRO A 9 -23.48 -8.17 15.30
N SER A 10 -22.48 -8.96 15.68
CA SER A 10 -21.77 -8.86 16.95
C SER A 10 -20.28 -9.13 16.78
N ALA A 11 -19.47 -8.80 17.80
CA ALA A 11 -18.03 -9.07 17.76
C ALA A 11 -17.73 -10.57 17.58
N ILE A 12 -18.54 -11.44 18.19
CA ILE A 12 -18.39 -12.89 18.13
C ILE A 12 -18.76 -13.41 16.73
N THR A 13 -19.90 -13.00 16.18
CA THR A 13 -20.32 -13.44 14.84
C THR A 13 -19.37 -12.92 13.75
N LEU A 14 -18.81 -11.71 13.91
CA LEU A 14 -17.76 -11.18 13.05
C LEU A 14 -16.47 -11.99 13.14
N ALA A 15 -15.99 -12.29 14.34
CA ALA A 15 -14.79 -13.10 14.56
C ALA A 15 -14.94 -14.49 13.93
N ARG A 16 -16.08 -15.16 14.12
CA ARG A 16 -16.41 -16.45 13.51
C ARG A 16 -16.43 -16.38 11.99
N SER A 17 -17.10 -15.39 11.41
CA SER A 17 -17.14 -15.17 9.96
C SER A 17 -15.73 -14.95 9.39
N ASN A 18 -14.91 -14.15 10.06
CA ASN A 18 -13.53 -13.91 9.66
C ASN A 18 -12.66 -15.17 9.78
N ALA A 19 -12.85 -15.98 10.82
CA ALA A 19 -12.12 -17.23 11.01
C ALA A 19 -12.37 -18.21 9.85
N PHE A 20 -13.63 -18.44 9.49
CA PHE A 20 -13.96 -19.28 8.33
C PHE A 20 -13.42 -18.71 7.02
N LYS A 21 -13.52 -17.38 6.83
CA LYS A 21 -12.95 -16.72 5.65
C LYS A 21 -11.44 -16.95 5.55
N VAL A 22 -10.71 -16.80 6.66
CA VAL A 22 -9.26 -17.02 6.69
C VAL A 22 -8.94 -18.49 6.42
N LEU A 23 -9.67 -19.43 7.01
CA LEU A 23 -9.48 -20.85 6.79
C LEU A 23 -9.70 -21.25 5.32
N SER A 24 -10.82 -20.81 4.73
CA SER A 24 -11.13 -21.07 3.32
C SER A 24 -10.10 -20.45 2.38
N ALA A 25 -9.67 -19.20 2.64
CA ALA A 25 -8.64 -18.55 1.84
C ALA A 25 -7.26 -19.22 1.97
N SER A 26 -6.96 -19.84 3.12
CA SER A 26 -5.71 -20.54 3.36
C SER A 26 -5.64 -21.89 2.67
N ALA A 27 -6.77 -22.53 2.36
CA ALA A 27 -6.83 -23.86 1.73
C ALA A 27 -6.07 -23.91 0.40
N HIS A 28 -6.24 -22.90 -0.46
CA HIS A 28 -5.49 -22.81 -1.72
C HIS A 28 -3.98 -22.65 -1.46
N GLY A 29 -3.59 -21.81 -0.50
CA GLY A 29 -2.18 -21.63 -0.13
C GLY A 29 -1.56 -22.91 0.46
N TYR A 30 -2.33 -23.69 1.20
CA TYR A 30 -1.91 -24.97 1.76
C TYR A 30 -1.63 -26.01 0.67
N ILE A 31 -2.51 -26.18 -0.31
CA ILE A 31 -2.31 -27.12 -1.42
C ILE A 31 -1.06 -26.77 -2.24
N GLY A 32 -0.74 -25.49 -2.39
CA GLY A 32 0.46 -25.02 -3.08
C GLY A 32 1.74 -24.99 -2.25
N PHE A 33 1.69 -25.30 -0.95
CA PHE A 33 2.86 -25.27 -0.07
C PHE A 33 3.58 -26.62 -0.07
N PHE A 34 4.84 -26.64 -0.51
CA PHE A 34 5.63 -27.87 -0.64
C PHE A 34 5.79 -28.67 0.67
N GLY A 35 5.67 -28.02 1.83
CA GLY A 35 5.72 -28.68 3.14
C GLY A 35 4.35 -29.17 3.65
N ALA A 36 3.27 -29.02 2.89
CA ALA A 36 1.94 -29.47 3.28
C ALA A 36 1.78 -30.98 3.08
N ARG A 37 1.02 -31.64 3.96
CA ARG A 37 0.73 -33.08 3.83
C ARG A 37 -0.06 -33.42 2.56
N TYR A 38 -0.95 -32.51 2.14
CA TYR A 38 -1.73 -32.64 0.91
C TYR A 38 -1.25 -31.65 -0.17
N TYR A 39 0.06 -31.48 -0.28
CA TYR A 39 0.65 -30.69 -1.35
C TYR A 39 0.30 -31.30 -2.72
N SER A 40 -0.21 -30.48 -3.63
CA SER A 40 -0.37 -30.84 -5.04
C SER A 40 -0.17 -29.59 -5.90
N ARG A 41 0.93 -29.59 -6.63
CA ARG A 41 1.29 -28.50 -7.55
C ARG A 41 0.25 -28.37 -8.67
N GLU A 42 -0.20 -29.51 -9.17
CA GLU A 42 -1.19 -29.66 -10.24
C GLU A 42 -2.52 -29.06 -9.80
N SER A 43 -2.99 -29.41 -8.60
CA SER A 43 -4.24 -28.87 -8.05
C SER A 43 -4.17 -27.35 -7.87
N SER A 44 -3.07 -26.83 -7.29
CA SER A 44 -2.89 -25.38 -7.15
C SER A 44 -2.81 -24.68 -8.52
N ALA A 45 -2.10 -25.26 -9.49
CA ALA A 45 -2.00 -24.71 -10.84
C ALA A 45 -3.36 -24.68 -11.55
N SER A 46 -4.15 -25.75 -11.43
CA SER A 46 -5.50 -25.87 -12.00
C SER A 46 -6.45 -24.85 -11.39
N ILE A 47 -6.46 -24.67 -10.06
CA ILE A 47 -7.26 -23.63 -9.39
C ILE A 47 -6.92 -22.25 -9.96
N LEU A 48 -5.63 -21.91 -10.07
CA LEU A 48 -5.20 -20.63 -10.62
C LEU A 48 -5.55 -20.47 -12.11
N ALA A 49 -5.60 -21.57 -12.88
CA ALA A 49 -6.03 -21.55 -14.27
C ALA A 49 -7.51 -21.18 -14.37
N PHE A 50 -8.38 -21.79 -13.56
CA PHE A 50 -9.81 -21.44 -13.51
C PHE A 50 -10.04 -20.01 -13.04
N VAL A 51 -9.32 -19.55 -12.00
CA VAL A 51 -9.40 -18.16 -11.53
C VAL A 51 -9.08 -17.18 -12.66
N ARG A 52 -7.99 -17.42 -13.42
CA ARG A 52 -7.63 -16.57 -14.57
C ARG A 52 -8.69 -16.61 -15.66
N LYS A 53 -9.17 -17.80 -16.02
CA LYS A 53 -10.20 -18.00 -17.04
C LYS A 53 -11.45 -17.19 -16.70
N PHE A 54 -12.04 -17.42 -15.53
CA PHE A 54 -13.28 -16.73 -15.15
C PHE A 54 -13.09 -15.22 -15.02
N ASN A 55 -11.94 -14.76 -14.53
CA ASN A 55 -11.66 -13.34 -14.46
C ASN A 55 -11.57 -12.70 -15.86
N GLN A 56 -10.94 -13.37 -16.82
CA GLN A 56 -10.88 -12.94 -18.22
C GLN A 56 -12.28 -12.96 -18.86
N ASP A 57 -13.04 -14.03 -18.67
CA ASP A 57 -14.41 -14.15 -19.17
C ASP A 57 -15.30 -13.00 -18.67
N ILE A 58 -15.17 -12.62 -17.38
CA ILE A 58 -15.90 -11.49 -16.79
C ILE A 58 -15.45 -10.16 -17.39
N ILE A 59 -14.14 -9.94 -17.57
CA ILE A 59 -13.61 -8.73 -18.21
C ILE A 59 -14.19 -8.59 -19.63
N GLU A 60 -14.14 -9.66 -20.44
CA GLU A 60 -14.69 -9.66 -21.79
C GLU A 60 -16.20 -9.35 -21.80
N LYS A 61 -16.97 -9.95 -20.88
CA LYS A 61 -18.41 -9.69 -20.78
C LYS A 61 -18.69 -8.24 -20.38
N VAL A 62 -17.91 -7.68 -19.46
CA VAL A 62 -18.00 -6.28 -19.04
C VAL A 62 -17.74 -5.36 -20.25
N GLU A 63 -16.69 -5.63 -21.01
CA GLU A 63 -16.32 -4.84 -22.20
C GLU A 63 -17.37 -4.96 -23.33
N LYS A 64 -17.88 -6.17 -23.60
CA LYS A 64 -18.97 -6.42 -24.58
C LYS A 64 -20.25 -5.65 -24.23
N ASN A 65 -20.50 -5.39 -22.94
CA ASN A 65 -21.64 -4.59 -22.48
C ASN A 65 -21.35 -3.08 -22.45
N LYS A 66 -20.31 -2.62 -23.16
CA LYS A 66 -19.89 -1.22 -23.32
C LYS A 66 -19.45 -0.55 -22.01
N PHE A 67 -18.98 -1.33 -21.03
CA PHE A 67 -18.31 -0.79 -19.86
C PHE A 67 -16.80 -0.76 -20.11
N LYS A 68 -16.09 0.27 -19.62
CA LYS A 68 -14.64 0.34 -19.75
C LYS A 68 -13.99 -0.21 -18.49
N VAL A 69 -13.28 -1.32 -18.61
CA VAL A 69 -12.48 -1.87 -17.51
C VAL A 69 -11.28 -0.97 -17.24
N ILE A 70 -11.08 -0.61 -15.98
CA ILE A 70 -9.99 0.25 -15.51
C ILE A 70 -8.91 -0.58 -14.84
N PHE A 71 -9.32 -1.64 -14.14
CA PHE A 71 -8.44 -2.46 -13.33
C PHE A 71 -8.98 -3.88 -13.21
N GLY A 72 -8.09 -4.86 -13.28
CA GLY A 72 -8.34 -6.25 -12.93
C GLY A 72 -7.18 -6.79 -12.08
N ASP A 73 -7.50 -7.44 -10.96
CA ASP A 73 -6.58 -8.30 -10.22
C ASP A 73 -7.13 -9.74 -10.24
N THR A 74 -6.60 -10.61 -9.39
CA THR A 74 -6.90 -12.04 -9.32
C THR A 74 -8.38 -12.34 -9.09
N ASP A 75 -9.08 -11.51 -8.31
CA ASP A 75 -10.45 -11.73 -7.85
C ASP A 75 -11.32 -10.45 -7.87
N SER A 76 -10.87 -9.40 -8.56
CA SER A 76 -11.59 -8.12 -8.58
C SER A 76 -11.43 -7.41 -9.90
N VAL A 77 -12.53 -6.83 -10.39
CA VAL A 77 -12.57 -5.99 -11.59
C VAL A 77 -13.22 -4.66 -11.24
N ALA A 78 -12.60 -3.56 -11.65
CA ALA A 78 -13.19 -2.23 -11.57
C ALA A 78 -13.40 -1.68 -12.98
N PHE A 79 -14.61 -1.17 -13.25
CA PHE A 79 -15.00 -0.62 -14.53
C PHE A 79 -15.84 0.64 -14.37
N THR A 80 -15.84 1.51 -15.38
CA THR A 80 -16.64 2.74 -15.40
C THR A 80 -18.11 2.43 -15.68
N MET A 81 -19.02 3.21 -15.10
CA MET A 81 -20.47 3.05 -15.33
C MET A 81 -20.91 3.53 -16.72
N ASN A 82 -20.11 4.34 -17.43
CA ASN A 82 -20.40 4.85 -18.79
C ASN A 82 -21.84 5.39 -18.95
N GLY A 83 -22.28 6.23 -18.00
CA GLY A 83 -23.61 6.85 -18.01
C GLY A 83 -24.78 5.94 -17.59
N LYS A 84 -24.52 4.67 -17.25
CA LYS A 84 -25.54 3.75 -16.71
C LYS A 84 -25.89 4.08 -15.26
N THR A 85 -27.13 3.79 -14.88
CA THR A 85 -27.61 3.94 -13.50
C THR A 85 -27.15 2.77 -12.62
N LYS A 86 -27.09 2.98 -11.30
CA LYS A 86 -26.74 1.91 -10.34
C LYS A 86 -27.67 0.70 -10.43
N LYS A 87 -28.96 0.93 -10.68
CA LYS A 87 -29.95 -0.16 -10.88
C LYS A 87 -29.58 -1.03 -12.08
N GLN A 88 -29.09 -0.43 -13.17
CA GLN A 88 -28.62 -1.18 -14.34
C GLN A 88 -27.36 -1.99 -14.03
N ILE A 89 -26.43 -1.44 -13.24
CA ILE A 89 -25.24 -2.18 -12.81
C ILE A 89 -25.60 -3.38 -11.94
N ILE A 90 -26.56 -3.23 -11.01
CA ILE A 90 -27.02 -4.32 -10.15
C ILE A 90 -27.67 -5.43 -10.99
N LYS A 91 -28.56 -5.08 -11.93
CA LYS A 91 -29.15 -6.06 -12.87
C LYS A 91 -28.10 -6.76 -13.74
N PHE A 92 -27.07 -6.04 -14.15
CA PHE A 92 -25.96 -6.63 -14.91
C PHE A 92 -25.16 -7.62 -14.05
N LEU A 93 -24.90 -7.29 -12.79
CA LEU A 93 -24.25 -8.19 -11.84
C LEU A 93 -25.06 -9.47 -11.60
N GLU A 94 -26.39 -9.34 -11.44
CA GLU A 94 -27.30 -10.50 -11.33
C GLU A 94 -27.21 -11.40 -12.56
N LYS A 95 -27.19 -10.81 -13.76
CA LYS A 95 -26.99 -11.57 -15.01
C LYS A 95 -25.65 -12.30 -15.02
N LEU A 96 -24.55 -11.62 -14.66
CA LEU A 96 -23.22 -12.25 -14.60
C LEU A 96 -23.19 -13.42 -13.61
N ASN A 97 -23.81 -13.26 -12.43
CA ASN A 97 -23.88 -14.31 -11.41
C ASN A 97 -24.68 -15.54 -11.87
N ASN A 98 -25.76 -15.34 -12.62
CA ASN A 98 -26.54 -16.45 -13.18
C ASN A 98 -25.76 -17.29 -14.21
N GLU A 99 -24.71 -16.72 -14.81
CA GLU A 99 -23.86 -17.40 -15.79
C GLU A 99 -22.63 -18.08 -15.14
N LEU A 100 -22.40 -17.87 -13.84
CA LEU A 100 -21.28 -18.47 -13.12
C LEU A 100 -21.62 -19.88 -12.62
N PRO A 101 -20.66 -20.82 -12.65
CA PRO A 101 -20.93 -22.19 -12.25
C PRO A 101 -20.96 -22.38 -10.73
N GLY A 102 -21.86 -23.26 -10.28
CA GLY A 102 -21.89 -23.76 -8.91
C GLY A 102 -22.13 -22.66 -7.89
N VAL A 103 -21.22 -22.54 -6.91
CA VAL A 103 -21.32 -21.59 -5.78
C VAL A 103 -20.58 -20.28 -6.03
N MET A 104 -20.10 -20.04 -7.25
CA MET A 104 -19.36 -18.82 -7.58
C MET A 104 -20.30 -17.61 -7.61
N GLU A 105 -19.89 -16.53 -6.94
CA GLU A 105 -20.67 -15.30 -6.86
C GLU A 105 -19.72 -14.09 -6.93
N LEU A 106 -20.04 -13.14 -7.81
CA LEU A 106 -19.47 -11.81 -7.81
C LEU A 106 -20.25 -10.94 -6.83
N GLU A 107 -19.52 -10.33 -5.89
CA GLU A 107 -20.08 -9.37 -4.95
C GLU A 107 -19.79 -7.94 -5.39
N LEU A 108 -20.82 -7.08 -5.36
CA LEU A 108 -20.62 -5.65 -5.55
C LEU A 108 -19.88 -5.07 -4.34
N GLU A 109 -18.62 -4.68 -4.54
CA GLU A 109 -17.84 -4.06 -3.46
C GLU A 109 -18.36 -2.65 -3.11
N GLY A 110 -18.69 -1.85 -4.13
CA GLY A 110 -19.21 -0.50 -3.94
C GLY A 110 -19.12 0.35 -5.19
N PHE A 111 -19.74 1.55 -5.12
CA PHE A 111 -19.62 2.58 -6.14
C PHE A 111 -18.61 3.63 -5.68
N PHE A 112 -17.67 3.96 -6.56
CA PHE A 112 -16.59 4.90 -6.26
C PHE A 112 -16.66 6.09 -7.20
N LYS A 113 -16.61 7.30 -6.64
CA LYS A 113 -16.63 8.56 -7.39
C LYS A 113 -15.33 8.75 -8.16
N ARG A 114 -14.19 8.39 -7.55
CA ARG A 114 -12.86 8.44 -8.19
C ARG A 114 -11.98 7.31 -7.69
N GLY A 115 -11.00 6.95 -8.52
CA GLY A 115 -9.95 6.01 -8.19
C GLY A 115 -8.60 6.49 -8.70
N LEU A 116 -7.55 6.09 -7.99
CA LEU A 116 -6.16 6.35 -8.33
C LEU A 116 -5.44 5.00 -8.38
N TRP A 117 -4.89 4.67 -9.55
CA TRP A 117 -3.96 3.56 -9.75
C TRP A 117 -2.61 4.14 -10.12
N VAL A 118 -1.55 3.56 -9.56
CA VAL A 118 -0.19 4.05 -9.77
C VAL A 118 0.64 3.02 -10.52
N THR A 119 1.68 3.46 -11.21
CA THR A 119 2.66 2.58 -11.84
C THR A 119 3.69 2.10 -10.82
N THR A 120 4.43 1.06 -11.19
CA THR A 120 5.69 0.69 -10.54
C THR A 120 6.69 1.84 -10.69
N ARG A 121 7.73 1.87 -9.84
CA ARG A 121 8.74 2.95 -9.91
C ARG A 121 9.45 3.05 -11.26
N SER A 122 9.57 1.94 -11.99
CA SER A 122 10.13 1.94 -13.35
C SER A 122 9.19 2.56 -14.38
N GLY A 123 7.93 2.83 -14.05
CA GLY A 123 6.91 3.39 -14.95
C GLY A 123 6.38 2.40 -15.98
N LEU A 124 7.04 1.25 -16.17
CA LEU A 124 6.76 0.30 -17.26
C LEU A 124 5.46 -0.50 -17.07
N THR A 125 5.03 -0.69 -15.82
CA THR A 125 3.85 -1.52 -15.51
C THR A 125 3.04 -0.92 -14.37
N GLY A 126 1.73 -1.15 -14.37
CA GLY A 126 0.85 -0.83 -13.24
C GLY A 126 1.34 -1.51 -11.96
N ALA A 127 1.43 -0.77 -10.85
CA ALA A 127 1.77 -1.36 -9.58
C ALA A 127 0.61 -2.23 -9.09
N LYS A 128 0.79 -3.55 -9.21
CA LYS A 128 -0.18 -4.53 -8.70
C LYS A 128 -0.49 -4.23 -7.24
N LYS A 129 -1.78 -4.23 -6.89
CA LYS A 129 -2.30 -4.00 -5.53
C LYS A 129 -2.03 -2.61 -4.93
N LYS A 130 -1.62 -1.61 -5.72
CA LYS A 130 -1.51 -0.21 -5.27
C LYS A 130 -2.58 0.66 -5.89
N TYR A 131 -3.65 0.90 -5.13
CA TYR A 131 -4.75 1.77 -5.57
C TYR A 131 -5.45 2.44 -4.39
N ALA A 132 -6.10 3.57 -4.67
CA ALA A 132 -6.93 4.28 -3.71
C ALA A 132 -8.25 4.69 -4.36
N LEU A 133 -9.36 4.48 -3.66
CA LEU A 133 -10.71 4.75 -4.15
C LEU A 133 -11.45 5.63 -3.15
N ILE A 134 -12.29 6.54 -3.62
CA ILE A 134 -13.19 7.33 -2.78
C ILE A 134 -14.64 7.03 -3.16
N ASP A 135 -15.45 6.65 -2.17
CA ASP A 135 -16.89 6.46 -2.37
C ASP A 135 -17.64 7.80 -2.37
N GLU A 136 -18.94 7.75 -2.67
CA GLU A 136 -19.80 8.94 -2.69
C GLU A 136 -19.99 9.57 -1.30
N LYS A 137 -19.73 8.83 -0.23
CA LYS A 137 -19.78 9.32 1.16
C LYS A 137 -18.43 9.91 1.62
N GLY A 138 -17.44 9.98 0.73
CA GLY A 138 -16.11 10.51 1.05
C GLY A 138 -15.21 9.54 1.83
N LYS A 139 -15.60 8.27 1.97
CA LYS A 139 -14.79 7.22 2.58
C LYS A 139 -13.74 6.75 1.58
N ILE A 140 -12.49 6.76 2.03
CA ILE A 140 -11.35 6.37 1.20
C ILE A 140 -10.93 4.95 1.52
N LYS A 141 -10.82 4.11 0.49
CA LYS A 141 -10.20 2.78 0.56
C LYS A 141 -8.79 2.89 -0.03
N ILE A 142 -7.77 2.52 0.74
CA ILE A 142 -6.37 2.56 0.31
C ILE A 142 -5.79 1.14 0.36
N ARG A 143 -5.13 0.71 -0.72
CA ARG A 143 -4.44 -0.58 -0.82
C ARG A 143 -3.01 -0.40 -1.32
N GLY A 144 -2.08 -1.15 -0.73
CA GLY A 144 -0.67 -1.25 -1.15
C GLY A 144 0.21 -0.01 -0.94
N PHE A 145 -0.36 1.14 -0.59
CA PHE A 145 0.38 2.37 -0.29
C PHE A 145 1.06 2.34 1.08
N GLU A 146 2.14 3.11 1.20
CA GLU A 146 3.01 3.22 2.37
C GLU A 146 2.29 3.70 3.64
N THR A 147 1.18 4.43 3.51
CA THR A 147 0.37 4.97 4.61
C THR A 147 -0.22 3.88 5.50
N VAL A 148 -0.48 2.69 4.94
CA VAL A 148 -0.97 1.53 5.71
C VAL A 148 0.15 0.66 6.26
N ARG A 149 1.41 0.94 5.89
CA ARG A 149 2.57 0.20 6.37
C ARG A 149 3.11 0.80 7.66
N ARG A 150 3.45 -0.06 8.63
CA ARG A 150 3.91 0.36 9.97
C ARG A 150 5.39 0.73 10.02
N ASP A 151 6.17 0.29 9.03
CA ASP A 151 7.61 0.50 8.89
C ASP A 151 8.00 1.85 8.29
N TRP A 152 7.02 2.75 8.08
CA TRP A 152 7.23 4.13 7.62
C TRP A 152 7.03 5.12 8.76
N CYS A 153 7.77 6.24 8.72
CA CYS A 153 7.61 7.27 9.73
C CYS A 153 6.20 7.91 9.66
N PRO A 154 5.65 8.38 10.80
CA PRO A 154 4.35 9.03 10.84
C PRO A 154 4.20 10.17 9.81
N LEU A 155 5.24 10.99 9.61
CA LEU A 155 5.24 12.08 8.63
C LEU A 155 4.91 11.56 7.22
N ALA A 156 5.64 10.55 6.73
CA ALA A 156 5.43 10.00 5.39
C ALA A 156 4.03 9.40 5.24
N ARG A 157 3.53 8.72 6.27
CA ARG A 157 2.19 8.12 6.28
C ARG A 157 1.08 9.18 6.25
N LYS A 158 1.21 10.24 7.06
CA LYS A 158 0.30 11.39 7.12
C LYS A 158 0.32 12.15 5.78
N LEU A 159 1.52 12.43 5.26
CA LEU A 159 1.72 13.09 3.98
C LEU A 159 1.01 12.35 2.86
N GLN A 160 1.31 11.06 2.67
CA GLN A 160 0.72 10.27 1.60
C GLN A 160 -0.80 10.17 1.73
N ASN A 161 -1.32 10.01 2.95
CA ASN A 161 -2.77 9.97 3.17
C ASN A 161 -3.45 11.27 2.70
N LYS A 162 -2.89 12.43 3.09
CA LYS A 162 -3.41 13.74 2.72
C LYS A 162 -3.30 13.99 1.22
N VAL A 163 -2.18 13.62 0.60
CA VAL A 163 -1.98 13.70 -0.87
C VAL A 163 -3.05 12.89 -1.61
N ILE A 164 -3.25 11.62 -1.23
CA ILE A 164 -4.28 10.75 -1.81
C ILE A 164 -5.67 11.37 -1.63
N ARG A 165 -5.98 11.88 -0.44
CA ARG A 165 -7.28 12.50 -0.15
C ARG A 165 -7.52 13.75 -0.99
N ASN A 166 -6.53 14.64 -1.09
CA ASN A 166 -6.65 15.85 -1.91
C ASN A 166 -6.91 15.49 -3.38
N ILE A 167 -6.15 14.55 -3.94
CA ILE A 167 -6.31 14.11 -5.33
C ILE A 167 -7.69 13.47 -5.57
N LEU A 168 -8.14 12.58 -4.69
CA LEU A 168 -9.42 11.90 -4.85
C LEU A 168 -10.62 12.85 -4.66
N ASN A 169 -10.49 13.87 -3.81
CA ASN A 169 -11.52 14.87 -3.59
C ASN A 169 -11.63 15.87 -4.73
N ASP A 170 -10.50 16.45 -5.15
CA ASP A 170 -10.46 17.56 -6.11
C ASP A 170 -10.38 17.06 -7.56
N GLY A 171 -9.86 15.85 -7.78
CA GLY A 171 -9.64 15.27 -9.11
C GLY A 171 -8.40 15.83 -9.83
N ASN A 172 -7.52 16.57 -9.13
CA ASN A 172 -6.26 17.07 -9.66
C ASN A 172 -5.16 17.07 -8.59
N GLU A 173 -3.93 17.30 -9.02
CA GLU A 173 -2.71 17.22 -8.22
C GLU A 173 -2.29 18.54 -7.56
N LYS A 174 -2.90 19.68 -7.92
CA LYS A 174 -2.42 21.03 -7.54
C LYS A 174 -2.33 21.24 -6.02
N LYS A 175 -3.44 21.05 -5.30
CA LYS A 175 -3.45 21.19 -3.82
C LYS A 175 -2.58 20.14 -3.13
N ALA A 176 -2.48 18.94 -3.70
CA ALA A 176 -1.60 17.90 -3.18
C ALA A 176 -0.12 18.29 -3.34
N LEU A 177 0.23 18.90 -4.47
CA LEU A 177 1.57 19.36 -4.78
C LEU A 177 2.02 20.50 -3.87
N GLU A 178 1.15 21.48 -3.64
CA GLU A 178 1.38 22.57 -2.69
C GLU A 178 1.66 22.04 -1.28
N TYR A 179 0.85 21.09 -0.82
CA TYR A 179 1.04 20.45 0.48
C TYR A 179 2.37 19.70 0.58
N VAL A 180 2.78 18.99 -0.49
CA VAL A 180 4.10 18.32 -0.53
C VAL A 180 5.23 19.33 -0.45
N LYS A 181 5.14 20.44 -1.20
CA LYS A 181 6.14 21.53 -1.16
C LYS A 181 6.27 22.14 0.24
N GLU A 182 5.15 22.37 0.91
CA GLU A 182 5.12 22.87 2.30
C GLU A 182 5.84 21.90 3.25
N ILE A 183 5.54 20.61 3.17
CA ILE A 183 6.17 19.59 4.02
C ILE A 183 7.66 19.45 3.73
N ILE A 184 8.07 19.51 2.46
CA ILE A 184 9.50 19.53 2.07
C ILE A 184 10.20 20.75 2.68
N LYS A 185 9.57 21.93 2.62
CA LYS A 185 10.11 23.17 3.21
C LYS A 185 10.29 23.04 4.72
N LYS A 186 9.23 22.66 5.44
CA LYS A 186 9.26 22.42 6.90
C LYS A 186 10.32 21.40 7.31
N LEU A 187 10.45 20.30 6.54
CA LEU A 187 11.45 19.27 6.81
C LEU A 187 12.87 19.82 6.63
N LYS A 188 13.13 20.60 5.58
CA LYS A 188 14.43 21.26 5.32
C LYS A 188 14.78 22.30 6.40
N GLN A 189 13.78 23.01 6.93
CA GLN A 189 13.93 24.01 7.99
C GLN A 189 14.01 23.42 9.40
N ARG A 190 13.93 22.08 9.55
CA ARG A 190 13.90 21.39 10.84
C ARG A 190 12.68 21.69 11.73
N GLU A 191 11.58 22.12 11.13
CA GLU A 191 10.34 22.46 11.83
C GLU A 191 9.44 21.23 12.10
N ILE A 192 9.82 20.04 11.60
CA ILE A 192 9.07 18.82 11.86
C ILE A 192 9.50 18.21 13.21
N PRO A 193 8.55 17.92 14.11
CA PRO A 193 8.84 17.24 15.37
C PRO A 193 9.51 15.88 15.13
N LYS A 194 10.49 15.55 15.97
CA LYS A 194 11.25 14.28 15.88
C LYS A 194 10.33 13.06 15.97
N GLU A 195 9.26 13.16 16.74
CA GLU A 195 8.26 12.12 16.98
C GLU A 195 7.61 11.65 15.67
N ASP A 196 7.40 12.58 14.73
CA ASP A 196 6.83 12.29 13.42
C ASP A 196 7.82 11.64 12.45
N LEU A 197 9.10 11.54 12.84
CA LEU A 197 10.19 10.94 12.07
C LEU A 197 10.65 9.58 12.64
N ILE A 198 10.09 9.16 13.78
CA ILE A 198 10.41 7.86 14.39
C ILE A 198 9.86 6.73 13.52
N ILE A 199 10.77 5.87 13.07
CA ILE A 199 10.45 4.64 12.34
C ILE A 199 10.22 3.51 13.33
N LYS A 200 9.25 2.65 13.05
CA LYS A 200 8.87 1.51 13.89
C LYS A 200 8.97 0.21 13.10
N THR A 201 9.88 -0.67 13.48
CA THR A 201 10.09 -1.94 12.78
C THR A 201 9.99 -3.09 13.77
N GLN A 202 9.20 -4.11 13.43
CA GLN A 202 9.05 -5.29 14.27
C GLN A 202 10.26 -6.21 14.13
N LEU A 203 10.80 -6.66 15.26
CA LEU A 203 11.82 -7.69 15.29
C LEU A 203 11.17 -9.05 15.02
N LYS A 204 11.55 -9.72 13.93
CA LYS A 204 10.91 -10.97 13.47
C LYS A 204 11.53 -12.23 14.05
N LYS A 205 12.77 -12.15 14.52
CA LYS A 205 13.56 -13.24 15.09
C LYS A 205 14.54 -12.68 16.14
N PRO A 206 15.20 -13.51 16.95
CA PRO A 206 16.26 -13.05 17.85
C PRO A 206 17.35 -12.25 17.13
N ILE A 207 17.98 -11.29 17.82
CA ILE A 207 19.02 -10.42 17.23
C ILE A 207 20.19 -11.23 16.65
N SER A 208 20.58 -12.32 17.33
CA SER A 208 21.67 -13.22 16.94
C SER A 208 21.46 -13.91 15.60
N GLU A 209 20.21 -14.13 15.18
CA GLU A 209 19.89 -14.84 13.94
C GLU A 209 19.87 -13.93 12.69
N TYR A 210 20.08 -12.62 12.85
CA TYR A 210 20.15 -11.69 11.74
C TYR A 210 21.56 -11.67 11.11
N ARG A 211 21.67 -12.21 9.90
CA ARG A 211 22.89 -12.11 9.08
C ARG A 211 23.14 -10.68 8.55
N LEU A 212 22.07 -9.95 8.22
CA LEU A 212 22.14 -8.59 7.69
C LEU A 212 21.88 -7.55 8.78
N ILE A 213 22.86 -6.69 9.03
CA ILE A 213 22.77 -5.60 10.02
C ILE A 213 22.07 -4.39 9.38
N SER A 214 20.75 -4.35 9.53
CA SER A 214 19.90 -3.25 9.08
C SER A 214 19.60 -2.25 10.22
N PRO A 215 19.04 -1.06 9.94
CA PRO A 215 18.88 0.00 10.94
C PRO A 215 18.15 -0.41 12.23
N HIS A 216 17.07 -1.19 12.11
CA HIS A 216 16.32 -1.68 13.27
C HIS A 216 17.11 -2.69 14.11
N ILE A 217 18.07 -3.41 13.52
CA ILE A 217 18.96 -4.33 14.24
C ILE A 217 20.02 -3.55 15.01
N VAL A 218 20.56 -2.46 14.44
CA VAL A 218 21.47 -1.56 15.17
C VAL A 218 20.76 -0.93 16.37
N ALA A 219 19.53 -0.44 16.17
CA ALA A 219 18.72 0.09 17.26
C ALA A 219 18.46 -0.99 18.34
N ALA A 220 18.12 -2.21 17.93
CA ALA A 220 17.91 -3.31 18.87
C ALA A 220 19.18 -3.65 19.66
N LYS A 221 20.36 -3.70 19.02
CA LYS A 221 21.65 -3.88 19.71
C LYS A 221 21.93 -2.78 20.73
N LYS A 222 21.71 -1.51 20.37
CA LYS A 222 21.83 -0.39 21.32
C LYS A 222 20.88 -0.50 22.51
N MET A 223 19.63 -0.95 22.28
CA MET A 223 18.69 -1.19 23.37
C MET A 223 19.18 -2.30 24.30
N HIS A 224 19.74 -3.38 23.74
CA HIS A 224 20.35 -4.47 24.51
C HIS A 224 21.53 -4.00 25.35
N GLU A 225 22.45 -3.21 24.78
CA GLU A 225 23.58 -2.59 25.49
C GLU A 225 23.12 -1.69 26.64
N LYS A 226 22.01 -0.95 26.45
CA LYS A 226 21.35 -0.15 27.49
C LYS A 226 20.52 -0.97 28.50
N LYS A 227 20.57 -2.30 28.43
CA LYS A 227 19.77 -3.24 29.27
C LYS A 227 18.26 -3.01 29.18
N ILE A 228 17.77 -2.48 28.05
CA ILE A 228 16.34 -2.36 27.77
C ILE A 228 15.84 -3.73 27.29
N PRO A 229 14.79 -4.31 27.91
CA PRO A 229 14.30 -5.62 27.54
C PRO A 229 13.74 -5.61 26.12
N ILE A 230 14.24 -6.52 25.29
CA ILE A 230 13.80 -6.69 23.90
C ILE A 230 13.74 -8.17 23.54
N SER A 231 12.67 -8.56 22.87
CA SER A 231 12.46 -9.92 22.40
C SER A 231 11.84 -9.94 20.99
N GLN A 232 11.81 -11.12 20.39
CA GLN A 232 11.10 -11.34 19.14
C GLN A 232 9.65 -10.86 19.25
N GLY A 233 9.17 -10.19 18.21
CA GLY A 233 7.84 -9.61 18.15
C GLY A 233 7.75 -8.16 18.66
N ASN A 234 8.76 -7.66 19.38
CA ASN A 234 8.78 -6.27 19.83
C ASN A 234 8.94 -5.26 18.68
N LEU A 235 8.37 -4.07 18.87
CA LEU A 235 8.51 -2.93 17.95
C LEU A 235 9.71 -2.08 18.34
N ILE A 236 10.73 -2.08 17.50
CA ILE A 236 11.93 -1.27 17.67
C ILE A 236 11.66 0.13 17.09
N LYS A 237 11.83 1.15 17.93
CA LYS A 237 11.67 2.56 17.56
C LYS A 237 13.06 3.17 17.36
N TYR A 238 13.26 3.87 16.26
CA TYR A 238 14.53 4.55 15.99
C TYR A 238 14.32 5.69 14.99
N TYR A 239 15.31 6.56 14.87
CA TYR A 239 15.38 7.58 13.84
C TYR A 239 16.78 7.62 13.23
N ILE A 240 16.89 8.18 12.02
CA ILE A 240 18.18 8.35 11.35
C ILE A 240 18.67 9.78 11.62
N ALA A 241 19.77 9.88 12.36
CA ALA A 241 20.35 11.15 12.76
C ALA A 241 21.29 11.73 11.69
N GLU A 242 21.45 13.04 11.69
CA GLU A 242 22.52 13.70 10.96
C GLU A 242 23.86 13.41 11.64
N THR A 243 24.91 13.19 10.87
CA THR A 243 26.26 12.91 11.38
C THR A 243 27.27 13.83 10.72
N ARG A 244 28.12 14.47 11.53
CA ARG A 244 29.24 15.31 11.03
C ARG A 244 30.29 14.46 10.32
N GLU A 245 30.51 13.25 10.82
CA GLU A 245 31.34 12.25 10.15
C GLU A 245 30.68 11.79 8.85
N LYS A 246 31.47 11.66 7.78
CA LYS A 246 31.07 11.06 6.49
C LYS A 246 30.87 9.54 6.63
N LYS A 247 30.03 9.11 7.56
CA LYS A 247 29.61 7.70 7.69
C LYS A 247 28.81 7.33 6.44
N LYS A 248 29.33 6.39 5.66
CA LYS A 248 28.74 5.97 4.38
C LYS A 248 27.42 5.21 4.58
N LEU A 249 27.27 4.45 5.66
CA LEU A 249 26.13 3.56 5.85
C LEU A 249 25.04 4.19 6.73
N VAL A 250 23.79 4.03 6.31
CA VAL A 250 22.59 4.50 7.05
C VAL A 250 22.54 3.91 8.46
N ARG A 251 22.95 2.65 8.60
CA ARG A 251 22.90 1.91 9.88
C ARG A 251 23.76 2.55 10.97
N ASP A 252 24.85 3.25 10.60
CA ASP A 252 25.76 3.87 11.55
C ASP A 252 25.25 5.24 12.03
N LYS A 253 24.16 5.74 11.44
CA LYS A 253 23.48 6.98 11.77
C LYS A 253 22.23 6.75 12.64
N VAL A 254 21.98 5.52 13.05
CA VAL A 254 20.80 5.14 13.82
C VAL A 254 20.91 5.64 15.25
N LYS A 255 19.85 6.30 15.71
CA LYS A 255 19.68 6.69 17.11
C LYS A 255 18.33 6.25 17.67
N LEU A 256 18.32 5.92 18.96
CA LEU A 256 17.11 5.64 19.72
C LEU A 256 16.35 6.95 20.01
N PRO A 257 15.02 6.90 20.23
CA PRO A 257 14.22 8.11 20.43
C PRO A 257 14.70 9.04 21.56
N ASP A 258 15.26 8.47 22.63
CA ASP A 258 15.82 9.15 23.80
C ASP A 258 17.20 9.77 23.55
N GLU A 259 17.94 9.33 22.52
CA GLU A 259 19.26 9.88 22.21
C GLU A 259 19.14 11.28 21.60
N LYS A 260 19.97 12.22 22.06
CA LYS A 260 20.08 13.58 21.51
C LYS A 260 20.64 13.53 20.09
N GLY A 261 20.14 14.39 19.21
CA GLY A 261 20.68 14.57 17.87
C GLY A 261 19.63 14.94 16.85
N GLU A 262 20.01 15.79 15.94
CA GLU A 262 19.20 16.21 14.81
C GLU A 262 18.95 15.07 13.81
N TYR A 263 17.81 15.08 13.11
CA TYR A 263 17.47 14.08 12.10
C TYR A 263 18.13 14.37 10.75
N ASN A 264 18.36 13.32 9.95
CA ASN A 264 19.02 13.43 8.65
C ASN A 264 18.03 13.85 7.55
N ILE A 265 18.06 15.12 7.15
CA ILE A 265 17.10 15.68 6.17
C ILE A 265 17.15 14.91 4.84
N LYS A 266 18.36 14.63 4.33
CA LYS A 266 18.55 13.94 3.04
C LYS A 266 17.98 12.52 3.06
N TYR A 267 18.15 11.80 4.18
CA TYR A 267 17.58 10.47 4.36
C TYR A 267 16.05 10.52 4.29
N TYR A 268 15.41 11.39 5.08
CA TYR A 268 13.95 11.47 5.13
C TYR A 268 13.36 11.95 3.79
N LEU A 269 13.99 12.92 3.11
CA LEU A 269 13.55 13.33 1.77
C LEU A 269 13.61 12.18 0.77
N GLY A 270 14.73 11.47 0.67
CA GLY A 270 14.94 10.44 -0.35
C GLY A 270 14.35 9.06 -0.03
N HIS A 271 14.21 8.70 1.25
CA HIS A 271 13.81 7.35 1.68
C HIS A 271 12.44 7.30 2.35
N GLN A 272 11.84 8.46 2.72
CA GLN A 272 10.53 8.52 3.37
C GLN A 272 9.54 9.39 2.59
N ILE A 273 9.92 10.60 2.18
CA ILE A 273 9.01 11.53 1.52
C ILE A 273 8.83 11.21 0.04
N LEU A 274 9.91 11.25 -0.75
CA LEU A 274 9.86 11.03 -2.19
C LEU A 274 9.20 9.68 -2.54
N PRO A 275 9.67 8.53 -2.02
CA PRO A 275 9.04 7.23 -2.23
C PRO A 275 7.54 7.14 -1.95
N ALA A 276 7.03 7.94 -1.01
CA ALA A 276 5.65 7.89 -0.60
C ALA A 276 4.73 8.65 -1.57
N VAL A 277 5.26 9.57 -2.38
CA VAL A 277 4.43 10.41 -3.25
C VAL A 277 4.80 10.33 -4.73
N GLU A 278 6.02 9.92 -5.06
CA GLU A 278 6.54 9.86 -6.44
C GLU A 278 5.60 9.14 -7.41
N ASN A 279 5.23 7.90 -7.11
CA ASN A 279 4.35 7.10 -7.99
C ASN A 279 2.94 7.71 -8.13
N ILE A 280 2.50 8.52 -7.16
CA ILE A 280 1.20 9.20 -7.23
C ILE A 280 1.27 10.36 -8.23
N PHE A 281 2.31 11.19 -8.12
CA PHE A 281 2.49 12.35 -9.00
C PHE A 281 2.93 11.99 -10.42
N GLN A 282 3.58 10.84 -10.61
CA GLN A 282 3.87 10.29 -11.94
C GLN A 282 2.60 10.10 -12.79
N VAL A 283 1.45 9.77 -12.18
CA VAL A 283 0.16 9.66 -12.88
C VAL A 283 -0.25 10.99 -13.53
N PHE A 284 0.20 12.11 -12.95
CA PHE A 284 -0.07 13.46 -13.43
C PHE A 284 1.11 14.06 -14.21
N ASN A 285 2.12 13.24 -14.57
CA ASN A 285 3.35 13.69 -15.21
C ASN A 285 4.13 14.76 -14.41
N VAL A 286 4.02 14.74 -13.08
CA VAL A 286 4.74 15.65 -12.19
C VAL A 286 5.93 14.95 -11.56
N ASP A 287 7.13 15.51 -11.77
CA ASP A 287 8.36 15.01 -11.16
C ASP A 287 8.62 15.69 -9.81
N ILE A 288 8.35 14.96 -8.72
CA ILE A 288 8.60 15.44 -7.35
C ILE A 288 10.10 15.50 -7.04
N LYS A 289 10.93 14.73 -7.73
CA LYS A 289 12.37 14.70 -7.48
C LYS A 289 13.00 16.05 -7.83
N GLU A 290 12.59 16.66 -8.94
CA GLU A 290 13.03 18.01 -9.33
C GLU A 290 12.70 19.06 -8.25
N ILE A 291 11.55 18.92 -7.60
CA ILE A 291 11.10 19.83 -6.54
C ILE A 291 11.94 19.66 -5.27
N ILE A 292 12.34 18.42 -4.96
CA ILE A 292 13.20 18.13 -3.81
C ILE A 292 14.63 18.63 -4.06
N ASP A 293 15.17 18.36 -5.25
CA ASP A 293 16.54 18.68 -5.65
C ASP A 293 16.72 20.17 -6.01
N GLY A 294 15.62 20.90 -6.25
CA GLY A 294 15.63 22.33 -6.55
C GLY A 294 16.19 22.67 -7.94
N LYS A 295 16.33 21.69 -8.82
CA LYS A 295 16.82 21.85 -10.19
C LYS A 295 15.80 21.26 -11.16
N LYS A 296 15.30 22.07 -12.10
CA LYS A 296 14.68 21.54 -13.33
C LYS A 296 15.78 20.82 -14.09
N GLN A 297 15.69 19.50 -14.25
CA GLN A 297 16.52 18.82 -15.22
C GLN A 297 15.90 19.12 -16.59
N ASN A 298 16.54 20.00 -17.36
CA ASN A 298 16.20 20.13 -18.78
C ASN A 298 16.43 18.77 -19.43
N LYS A 299 15.34 18.03 -19.70
CA LYS A 299 15.43 16.81 -20.51
C LYS A 299 16.05 17.20 -21.85
N LEU A 300 17.09 16.47 -22.25
CA LEU A 300 17.85 16.71 -23.49
C LEU A 300 16.97 16.76 -24.76
N ASN A 301 15.76 16.20 -24.72
CA ASN A 301 14.76 16.28 -25.81
C ASN A 301 14.20 17.68 -26.07
N LYS A 302 14.70 18.72 -25.41
CA LYS A 302 14.39 20.12 -25.75
C LYS A 302 15.40 20.74 -26.73
N TRP A 303 16.47 20.01 -27.05
CA TRP A 303 17.58 20.45 -27.90
C TRP A 303 17.77 19.57 -29.14
N PHE A 304 16.87 18.61 -29.37
CA PHE A 304 16.80 17.76 -30.56
C PHE A 304 15.38 17.78 -31.11
#